data_AF-A0A4R4SZ94-F1
#
_entry.id   AF-A0A4R4SZ94-F1
#
_cell.length_a   1.000
_cell.length_b   1.000
_cell.length_c   1.000
_cell.angle_alpha   90.00
_cell.angle_beta   90.00
_cell.angle_gamma   90.00
#
_symmetry.space_group_name_H-M   'P 1'
#
loop_
_entity.id
_entity.type
_entity.pdbx_description
1 polymer ?
#
loop_
_entity_poly.entity_id
_entity_poly.type
_entity_poly.pdbx_seq_one_letter_code
_entity_poly.pdbx_strand_id
1 'polypeptide(L)'
;MIAGDTPVLVHNCGEEEVRDAIQSAYPERNVRTGGDVRRPDGTQWTDHDVYDDDFVCEVACGGGKGKVAQMEERILPSAGGRRVAIYGPNLKGSVVKGIENLGVPVFRDMDDLITWVGPKP
;
A
#
# COMPACT_ATOMS: atom_id res chain seq x y z
N MET A 1 -7.50 -20.64 36.50
CA MET A 1 -6.34 -19.86 36.03
C MET A 1 -6.52 -19.68 34.54
N ILE A 2 -6.86 -18.46 34.11
CA ILE A 2 -7.01 -18.12 32.69
C ILE A 2 -5.60 -17.92 32.15
N ALA A 3 -5.20 -18.77 31.19
CA ALA A 3 -3.91 -18.71 30.54
C ALA A 3 -3.79 -17.35 29.83
N GLY A 4 -2.63 -16.72 30.01
CA GLY A 4 -2.38 -15.35 29.58
C GLY A 4 -2.61 -15.13 28.09
N ASP A 5 -3.35 -14.06 27.80
CA ASP A 5 -3.36 -13.44 26.49
C ASP A 5 -1.91 -13.12 26.11
N THR A 6 -1.40 -13.85 25.14
CA THR A 6 -0.20 -13.44 24.44
C THR A 6 -0.56 -12.10 23.78
N PRO A 7 0.19 -11.01 24.00
CA PRO A 7 -0.08 -9.79 23.28
C PRO A 7 0.05 -10.12 21.79
N VAL A 8 -1.09 -10.09 21.09
CA VAL A 8 -1.08 -10.07 19.63
C VAL A 8 -0.28 -8.82 19.29
N LEU A 9 0.92 -8.99 18.74
CA LEU A 9 1.57 -7.92 17.99
C LEU A 9 0.56 -7.57 16.89
N VAL A 10 -0.26 -6.55 17.15
CA VAL A 10 -1.10 -5.96 16.12
C VAL A 10 -0.10 -5.36 15.14
N HIS A 11 0.08 -6.04 14.01
CA HIS A 11 0.90 -5.51 12.95
C HIS A 11 0.06 -4.40 12.35
N ASN A 12 0.37 -3.15 12.70
CA ASN A 12 -0.32 -1.95 12.25
C ASN A 12 -0.04 -1.68 10.75
N CYS A 13 -0.48 -2.60 9.89
CA CYS A 13 -0.19 -2.63 8.46
C CYS A 13 -1.30 -3.33 7.66
N GLY A 14 -2.54 -3.34 8.17
CA GLY A 14 -3.68 -3.80 7.38
C GLY A 14 -4.12 -2.75 6.34
N GLU A 15 -4.66 -3.20 5.21
CA GLU A 15 -5.23 -2.30 4.19
C GLU A 15 -6.34 -1.40 4.77
N GLU A 16 -7.22 -1.98 5.58
CA GLU A 16 -8.31 -1.27 6.25
C GLU A 16 -7.80 -0.18 7.20
N GLU A 17 -6.72 -0.47 7.93
CA GLU A 17 -6.09 0.49 8.84
C GLU A 17 -5.44 1.65 8.08
N VAL A 18 -4.73 1.36 7.00
CA VAL A 18 -4.14 2.39 6.14
C VAL A 18 -5.23 3.24 5.50
N ARG A 19 -6.30 2.61 4.97
CA ARG A 19 -7.46 3.32 4.42
C ARG A 19 -8.07 4.25 5.46
N ASP A 20 -8.37 3.74 6.65
CA ASP A 20 -9.05 4.50 7.71
C ASP A 20 -8.19 5.65 8.23
N ALA A 21 -6.87 5.46 8.33
CA ALA A 21 -5.95 6.52 8.71
C ALA A 21 -5.94 7.66 7.68
N ILE A 22 -5.87 7.33 6.38
CA ILE A 22 -5.94 8.34 5.30
C ILE A 22 -7.32 9.02 5.29
N GLN A 23 -8.40 8.26 5.38
CA GLN A 23 -9.77 8.79 5.35
C GLN A 23 -10.06 9.68 6.57
N SER A 24 -9.51 9.35 7.75
CA SER A 24 -9.65 10.19 8.94
C SER A 24 -8.88 11.51 8.82
N ALA A 25 -7.72 11.51 8.15
CA ALA A 25 -6.94 12.72 7.92
C ALA A 25 -7.54 13.60 6.80
N TYR A 26 -8.11 12.96 5.78
CA TYR A 26 -8.69 13.61 4.59
C TYR A 26 -10.08 13.05 4.26
N PRO A 27 -11.13 13.46 5.01
CA PRO A 27 -12.48 12.92 4.86
C PRO A 27 -13.13 13.13 3.49
N GLU A 28 -12.61 14.06 2.68
CA GLU A 28 -13.08 14.37 1.34
C GLU A 28 -12.56 13.40 0.26
N ARG A 29 -11.54 12.58 0.59
CA ARG A 29 -11.02 11.56 -0.32
C ARG A 29 -11.99 10.39 -0.45
N ASN A 30 -11.90 9.70 -1.59
CA ASN A 30 -12.69 8.49 -1.87
C ASN A 30 -11.78 7.26 -1.81
N VAL A 31 -11.21 7.01 -0.64
CA VAL A 31 -10.22 5.95 -0.44
C VAL A 31 -10.91 4.59 -0.42
N ARG A 32 -10.41 3.67 -1.24
CA ARG A 32 -10.95 2.33 -1.47
C ARG A 32 -9.89 1.27 -1.19
N THR A 33 -10.34 0.04 -0.91
CA THR A 33 -9.49 -1.14 -0.71
C THR A 33 -9.80 -2.24 -1.73
N GLY A 34 -8.85 -3.15 -1.98
CA GLY A 34 -9.06 -4.38 -2.75
C GLY A 34 -9.56 -4.17 -4.19
N GLY A 35 -8.98 -3.22 -4.92
CA GLY A 35 -9.45 -2.83 -6.25
C GLY A 35 -9.00 -3.77 -7.35
N ASP A 36 -9.91 -4.59 -7.86
CA ASP A 36 -9.66 -5.45 -9.04
C ASP A 36 -9.29 -4.61 -10.28
N VAL A 37 -8.08 -4.80 -10.80
CA VAL A 37 -7.66 -4.26 -12.09
C VAL A 37 -7.63 -5.37 -13.12
N ARG A 38 -8.35 -5.17 -14.24
CA ARG A 38 -8.44 -6.15 -15.32
C ARG A 38 -7.72 -5.67 -16.57
N ARG A 39 -7.16 -6.62 -17.31
CA ARG A 39 -6.66 -6.41 -18.67
C ARG A 39 -7.84 -6.17 -19.63
N PRO A 40 -7.57 -5.64 -20.85
CA PRO A 40 -8.61 -5.49 -21.88
C PRO A 40 -9.32 -6.80 -22.24
N ASP A 41 -8.66 -7.95 -22.07
CA ASP A 41 -9.22 -9.28 -22.32
C ASP A 41 -10.11 -9.82 -21.16
N GLY A 42 -10.28 -9.04 -20.10
CA GLY A 42 -11.09 -9.40 -18.93
C GLY A 42 -10.37 -10.25 -17.89
N THR A 43 -9.12 -10.68 -18.13
CA THR A 43 -8.32 -11.37 -17.10
C THR A 43 -7.87 -10.40 -16.01
N GLN A 44 -7.79 -10.88 -14.76
CA GLN A 44 -7.25 -10.06 -13.67
C GLN A 44 -5.77 -9.77 -13.91
N TRP A 45 -5.40 -8.50 -13.82
CA TRP A 45 -4.03 -8.04 -13.90
C TRP A 45 -3.41 -8.01 -12.51
N THR A 46 -4.05 -7.29 -11.58
CA THR A 46 -3.68 -7.18 -10.18
C THR A 46 -4.91 -6.76 -9.38
N ASP A 47 -4.81 -6.84 -8.07
CA ASP A 47 -5.56 -6.07 -7.11
C ASP A 47 -4.68 -4.91 -6.60
N HIS A 48 -5.29 -3.75 -6.33
CA HIS A 48 -4.64 -2.65 -5.61
C HIS A 48 -5.11 -2.61 -4.17
N ASP A 49 -4.15 -2.52 -3.24
CA ASP A 49 -4.39 -2.62 -1.81
C ASP A 49 -5.22 -1.42 -1.30
N VAL A 50 -4.69 -0.19 -1.37
CA VAL A 50 -5.39 1.05 -0.96
C VAL A 50 -5.27 2.09 -2.07
N TYR A 51 -6.36 2.71 -2.53
CA TYR A 51 -6.30 3.62 -3.68
C TYR A 51 -7.41 4.68 -3.70
N ASP A 52 -7.17 5.75 -4.45
CA ASP A 52 -8.16 6.75 -4.86
C ASP A 52 -7.95 7.05 -6.37
N ASP A 53 -8.57 8.12 -6.88
CA ASP A 53 -8.50 8.51 -8.30
C ASP A 53 -7.09 8.96 -8.72
N ASP A 54 -6.26 9.44 -7.78
CA ASP A 54 -4.95 10.02 -8.05
C ASP A 54 -3.76 9.22 -7.49
N PHE A 55 -4.01 8.22 -6.65
CA PHE A 55 -2.95 7.41 -6.03
C PHE A 55 -3.31 5.93 -5.86
N VAL A 56 -2.26 5.12 -5.76
CA VAL A 56 -2.26 3.73 -5.29
C VAL A 56 -1.20 3.62 -4.18
N CYS A 57 -1.58 3.04 -3.06
CA CYS A 57 -0.69 2.66 -1.97
C CYS A 57 -0.77 1.14 -1.79
N GLU A 58 0.34 0.48 -2.09
CA GLU A 58 0.50 -0.95 -1.83
C GLU A 58 0.93 -1.17 -0.37
N VAL A 59 0.38 -2.19 0.28
CA VAL A 59 0.60 -2.49 1.69
C VAL A 59 1.41 -3.78 1.82
N ALA A 60 2.47 -3.76 2.64
CA ALA A 60 3.35 -4.90 2.82
C ALA A 60 3.81 -5.09 4.29
N CYS A 61 3.11 -5.96 5.01
CA CYS A 61 3.40 -6.29 6.42
C CYS A 61 4.63 -7.17 6.65
N GLY A 62 5.03 -7.96 5.64
CA GLY A 62 6.11 -8.94 5.75
C GLY A 62 7.43 -8.43 5.19
N GLY A 63 8.44 -9.31 5.13
CA GLY A 63 9.77 -8.97 4.59
C GLY A 63 9.83 -8.67 3.09
N GLY A 64 8.71 -8.66 2.37
CA GLY A 64 8.60 -8.16 0.99
C GLY A 64 9.17 -9.05 -0.11
N LYS A 65 9.26 -10.37 0.10
CA LYS A 65 9.78 -11.29 -0.92
C LYS A 65 8.94 -11.16 -2.21
N GLY A 66 9.60 -10.84 -3.32
CA GLY A 66 8.95 -10.70 -4.64
C GLY A 66 8.27 -9.35 -4.89
N LYS A 67 8.20 -8.44 -3.90
CA LYS A 67 7.48 -7.17 -4.06
C LYS A 67 8.12 -6.29 -5.14
N VAL A 68 9.45 -6.27 -5.28
CA VAL A 68 10.13 -5.52 -6.36
C VAL A 68 9.61 -5.94 -7.75
N ALA A 69 9.57 -7.24 -8.03
CA ALA A 69 9.05 -7.76 -9.30
C ALA A 69 7.54 -7.49 -9.46
N GLN A 70 6.76 -7.63 -8.38
CA GLN A 70 5.33 -7.27 -8.40
C GLN A 70 5.12 -5.79 -8.78
N MET A 71 5.94 -4.89 -8.24
CA MET A 71 5.87 -3.46 -8.56
C MET A 71 6.15 -3.20 -10.03
N GLU A 72 7.23 -3.77 -10.55
CA GLU A 72 7.68 -3.58 -11.94
C GLU A 72 6.71 -4.19 -12.96
N GLU A 73 6.24 -5.42 -12.71
CA GLU A 73 5.50 -6.20 -13.70
C GLU A 73 3.98 -5.99 -13.63
N ARG A 74 3.45 -5.53 -12.47
CA ARG A 74 2.00 -5.49 -12.22
C ARG A 74 1.53 -4.15 -11.74
N ILE A 75 2.06 -3.63 -10.63
CA ILE A 75 1.49 -2.43 -9.99
C ILE A 75 1.73 -1.17 -10.83
N LEU A 76 2.98 -0.90 -11.22
CA LEU A 76 3.29 0.29 -12.01
C LEU A 76 2.60 0.31 -13.38
N PRO A 77 2.57 -0.80 -14.15
CA PRO A 77 1.82 -0.85 -15.41
C PRO A 77 0.31 -0.68 -15.26
N SER A 78 -0.27 -1.09 -14.13
CA SER A 78 -1.72 -1.03 -13.88
C SER A 78 -2.19 0.24 -13.16
N ALA A 79 -1.26 1.06 -12.66
CA ALA A 79 -1.57 2.29 -11.94
C ALA A 79 -2.32 3.33 -12.79
N GLY A 80 -2.27 3.25 -14.12
CA GLY A 80 -3.13 4.08 -14.99
C GLY A 80 -2.93 5.59 -14.81
N GLY A 81 -1.69 6.02 -14.56
CA GLY A 81 -1.33 7.43 -14.35
C GLY A 81 -1.46 7.90 -12.90
N ARG A 82 -1.99 7.07 -11.99
CA ARG A 82 -1.98 7.33 -10.55
C ARG A 82 -0.56 7.29 -10.00
N ARG A 83 -0.29 8.13 -9.00
CA ARG A 83 0.96 8.10 -8.23
C ARG A 83 0.99 6.81 -7.41
N VAL A 84 2.16 6.20 -7.24
CA VAL A 84 2.28 4.92 -6.53
C VAL A 84 3.22 5.06 -5.35
N ALA A 85 2.85 4.49 -4.20
CA ALA A 85 3.69 4.36 -3.01
C ALA A 85 3.55 2.97 -2.38
N ILE A 86 4.43 2.64 -1.44
CA ILE A 86 4.28 1.47 -0.57
C ILE A 86 4.25 1.89 0.89
N TYR A 87 3.32 1.36 1.67
CA TYR A 87 3.40 1.33 3.12
C TYR A 87 3.89 -0.05 3.59
N GLY A 88 5.08 -0.10 4.18
CA GLY A 88 5.74 -1.35 4.51
C GLY A 88 6.69 -1.21 5.70
N PRO A 89 6.18 -1.07 6.93
CA PRO A 89 6.98 -0.82 8.13
C PRO A 89 8.06 -1.89 8.37
N ASN A 90 7.81 -3.12 7.95
CA ASN A 90 8.68 -4.28 8.19
C ASN A 90 9.44 -4.75 6.94
N LEU A 91 9.41 -3.98 5.84
CA LEU A 91 10.12 -4.35 4.62
C LEU A 91 11.64 -4.39 4.84
N LYS A 92 12.26 -5.47 4.35
CA LYS A 92 13.72 -5.61 4.36
C LYS A 92 14.36 -4.46 3.59
N GLY A 93 15.47 -3.92 4.11
CA GLY A 93 16.16 -2.79 3.48
C GLY A 93 16.59 -3.04 2.03
N SER A 94 16.90 -4.29 1.65
CA SER A 94 17.20 -4.64 0.25
C SER A 94 15.98 -4.55 -0.66
N VAL A 95 14.79 -4.86 -0.14
CA VAL A 95 13.52 -4.73 -0.88
C VAL A 95 13.16 -3.25 -1.02
N VAL A 96 13.27 -2.47 0.06
CA VAL A 96 13.05 -1.01 0.05
C VAL A 96 13.90 -0.36 -1.04
N LYS A 97 15.23 -0.59 -1.03
CA LYS A 97 16.13 -0.06 -2.06
C LYS A 97 15.74 -0.47 -3.47
N GLY A 98 15.29 -1.71 -3.65
CA GLY A 98 14.84 -2.19 -4.95
C GLY A 98 13.59 -1.45 -5.46
N ILE A 99 12.64 -1.18 -4.58
CA ILE A 99 11.41 -0.43 -4.90
C ILE A 99 11.73 1.05 -5.16
N GLU A 100 12.58 1.66 -4.34
CA GLU A 100 12.99 3.06 -4.50
C GLU A 100 13.76 3.28 -5.82
N ASN A 101 14.54 2.30 -6.28
CA ASN A 101 15.18 2.34 -7.60
C ASN A 101 14.19 2.33 -8.77
N LEU A 102 12.93 1.92 -8.55
CA LEU A 102 11.84 2.04 -9.52
C LEU A 102 11.16 3.42 -9.46
N GLY A 103 11.64 4.34 -8.62
CA GLY A 103 11.04 5.65 -8.40
C GLY A 103 9.82 5.65 -7.50
N VAL A 104 9.57 4.55 -6.76
CA VAL A 104 8.42 4.42 -5.86
C VAL A 104 8.85 4.70 -4.42
N PRO A 105 8.27 5.70 -3.74
CA PRO A 105 8.54 5.95 -2.34
C PRO A 105 8.02 4.81 -1.45
N VAL A 106 8.79 4.47 -0.42
CA VAL A 106 8.41 3.48 0.59
C VAL A 106 8.32 4.15 1.95
N PHE A 107 7.13 4.10 2.55
CA PHE A 107 6.86 4.65 3.87
C PHE A 107 6.87 3.53 4.91
N ARG A 108 7.57 3.78 6.02
CA ARG A 108 7.56 2.91 7.21
C ARG A 108 6.75 3.49 8.35
N ASP A 109 6.41 4.76 8.23
CA ASP A 109 5.62 5.52 9.18
C ASP A 109 4.29 5.91 8.51
N MET A 110 3.21 5.84 9.27
CA MET A 110 1.87 6.12 8.77
C MET A 110 1.68 7.63 8.51
N ASP A 111 2.24 8.50 9.34
CA ASP A 111 2.08 9.94 9.20
C ASP A 111 2.81 10.46 7.95
N ASP A 112 3.98 9.89 7.63
CA ASP A 112 4.69 10.18 6.38
C ASP A 112 3.87 9.75 5.15
N LEU A 113 3.24 8.58 5.20
CA LEU A 113 2.34 8.11 4.13
C LEU A 113 1.16 9.06 3.97
N ILE A 114 0.48 9.40 5.07
CA ILE A 114 -0.66 10.32 5.07
C ILE A 114 -0.24 11.66 4.46
N THR A 115 0.91 12.20 4.87
CA THR A 115 1.44 13.46 4.35
C THR A 115 1.71 13.39 2.84
N TRP A 116 2.24 12.28 2.33
CA TRP A 116 2.46 12.08 0.89
C TRP A 116 1.16 11.97 0.08
N VAL A 117 0.12 11.35 0.67
CA VAL A 117 -1.21 11.32 0.08
C VAL A 117 -1.75 12.75 -0.03
N GLY A 118 -1.71 13.50 1.07
CA GLY A 118 -2.15 14.90 1.15
C GLY A 118 -3.66 15.08 0.97
N PRO A 119 -4.22 16.30 1.04
CA PRO A 119 -5.63 16.56 0.74
C PRO A 119 -5.96 16.26 -0.73
N LYS A 120 -7.24 16.15 -1.08
CA LYS A 120 -7.66 15.95 -2.49
C LYS A 120 -7.11 17.08 -3.39
N PRO A 121 -6.49 16.77 -4.54
CA PRO A 121 -5.95 17.76 -5.48
C PRO A 121 -7.01 18.70 -6.10
#